data_AF-W4QV42-F1
#
_entry.id   AF-W4QV42-F1
#
_cell.length_a   1.000
_cell.length_b   1.000
_cell.length_c   1.000
_cell.angle_alpha   90.00
_cell.angle_beta   90.00
_cell.angle_gamma   90.00
#
_symmetry.space_group_name_H-M   'P 1'
#
loop_
_entity.id
_entity.type
_entity.pdbx_description
1 polymer ?
#
loop_
_entity_poly.entity_id
_entity_poly.type
_entity_poly.pdbx_seq_one_letter_code
_entity_poly.pdbx_strand_id
1 'polypeptide(L)'
;MYFVNGAVIISKDVTVESLSHSSLSIQVNGAIYCPTHLSGVATGLVTGEMVTYENDLPRFEAGDFSLTNAFLQSLDQPQQFVILGVLRFPEDLNMELFMEKITKLEVKGVVSLHEQQESFFHKKVSSLLGCVMEVIPAGYQTLKKTLRLNGRSIRRFKCAKLYTKKPIILDHSITREAFSEAIDKIHTKSIIICPEHLEDLIYETCNVLDTEVIPFVESFLFIEGEEHWSEEQISALDKPINLIVKGLVTFSDDVTTETLKERIAEINLFGEIRATNKKILGALQSLLVINHGEIKETGEKEQVTYLDNIGELSL
;
A
#
# COMPACT_ATOMS: atom_id res chain seq x y z
N MET A 1 -7.53 -0.07 38.05
CA MET A 1 -7.21 0.67 36.81
C MET A 1 -6.99 -0.35 35.71
N TYR A 2 -7.73 -0.23 34.61
CA TYR A 2 -7.63 -1.11 33.45
C TYR A 2 -6.96 -0.37 32.30
N PHE A 3 -6.14 -1.08 31.54
CA PHE A 3 -5.50 -0.53 30.34
C PHE A 3 -6.06 -1.25 29.13
N VAL A 4 -6.52 -0.47 28.15
CA VAL A 4 -7.07 -0.98 26.89
C VAL A 4 -6.28 -0.38 25.73
N ASN A 5 -5.62 -1.24 24.95
CA ASN A 5 -5.06 -0.87 23.66
C ASN A 5 -6.12 -1.18 22.59
N GLY A 6 -6.77 -0.16 22.03
CA GLY A 6 -7.87 -0.34 21.09
C GLY A 6 -9.05 0.59 21.36
N ALA A 7 -10.27 0.09 21.17
CA ALA A 7 -11.48 0.88 21.35
C ALA A 7 -12.27 0.45 22.61
N VAL A 8 -12.80 1.43 23.33
CA VAL A 8 -13.80 1.20 24.39
C VAL A 8 -15.12 1.77 23.93
N ILE A 9 -16.20 1.01 24.10
CA ILE A 9 -17.54 1.41 23.70
C ILE A 9 -18.43 1.42 24.93
N ILE A 10 -18.98 2.58 25.26
CA ILE A 10 -20.03 2.72 26.28
C ILE A 10 -21.37 2.59 25.54
N SER A 11 -22.22 1.63 25.92
CA SER A 11 -23.54 1.44 25.28
C SER A 11 -24.52 2.56 25.67
N LYS A 12 -25.48 2.85 24.80
CA LYS A 12 -26.60 3.76 25.07
C LYS A 12 -27.50 3.31 26.23
N ASP A 13 -27.51 2.02 26.52
CA ASP A 13 -28.31 1.44 27.59
C ASP A 13 -27.68 1.62 28.99
N VAL A 14 -26.45 2.18 29.05
CA VAL A 14 -25.77 2.48 30.31
C VAL A 14 -26.38 3.74 30.93
N THR A 15 -26.78 3.67 32.21
CA THR A 15 -27.31 4.84 32.93
C THR A 15 -26.21 5.67 33.58
N VAL A 16 -26.49 6.96 33.80
CA VAL A 16 -25.61 7.86 34.56
C VAL A 16 -25.33 7.34 35.96
N GLU A 17 -26.33 6.75 36.65
CA GLU A 17 -26.09 6.20 37.99
C GLU A 17 -25.14 5.01 37.94
N SER A 18 -25.24 4.16 36.92
CA SER A 18 -24.38 2.98 36.77
C SER A 18 -22.92 3.37 36.59
N LEU A 19 -22.65 4.45 35.85
CA LEU A 19 -21.29 4.99 35.68
C LEU A 19 -20.80 5.70 36.95
N SER A 20 -21.63 6.54 37.56
CA SER A 20 -21.27 7.35 38.73
C SER A 20 -20.93 6.53 39.97
N HIS A 21 -21.54 5.34 40.13
CA HIS A 21 -21.25 4.43 41.25
C HIS A 21 -20.16 3.40 40.94
N SER A 22 -19.60 3.41 39.72
CA SER A 22 -18.55 2.48 39.34
C SER A 22 -17.19 2.97 39.87
N SER A 23 -16.39 2.07 40.44
CA SER A 23 -14.98 2.32 40.78
C SER A 23 -14.04 2.08 39.58
N LEU A 24 -14.59 2.12 38.36
CA LEU A 24 -13.86 1.83 37.13
C LEU A 24 -13.00 3.03 36.76
N SER A 25 -11.72 2.75 36.53
CA SER A 25 -10.77 3.70 35.94
C SER A 25 -10.09 2.97 34.79
N ILE A 26 -10.28 3.48 33.57
CA ILE A 26 -9.79 2.86 32.34
C ILE A 26 -8.92 3.86 31.59
N GLN A 27 -7.69 3.48 31.28
CA GLN A 27 -6.84 4.22 30.35
C GLN A 27 -6.92 3.54 28.98
N VAL A 28 -7.29 4.30 27.96
CA VAL A 28 -7.49 3.81 26.60
C VAL A 28 -6.44 4.41 25.69
N ASN A 29 -5.58 3.54 25.15
CA ASN A 29 -4.69 3.89 24.05
C ASN A 29 -5.42 3.61 22.73
N GLY A 30 -6.26 4.56 22.34
CA GLY A 30 -7.16 4.49 21.19
C GLY A 30 -8.41 5.33 21.40
N ALA A 31 -9.52 4.93 20.78
CA ALA A 31 -10.76 5.73 20.78
C ALA A 31 -11.79 5.20 21.78
N ILE A 32 -12.50 6.12 22.43
CA ILE A 32 -13.62 5.84 23.33
C ILE A 32 -14.90 6.31 22.63
N TYR A 33 -15.83 5.40 22.36
CA TYR A 33 -17.13 5.73 21.79
C TYR A 33 -18.18 5.81 22.89
N CYS A 34 -18.77 7.00 23.08
CA CYS A 34 -19.67 7.26 24.20
C CYS A 34 -20.96 7.96 23.73
N PRO A 35 -22.15 7.61 24.26
CA PRO A 35 -23.34 8.38 23.99
C PRO A 35 -23.15 9.83 24.42
N THR A 36 -23.62 10.79 23.62
CA THR A 36 -23.45 12.23 23.89
C THR A 36 -23.89 12.60 25.31
N HIS A 37 -25.00 12.02 25.79
CA HIS A 37 -25.55 12.28 27.12
C HIS A 37 -24.73 11.70 28.29
N LEU A 38 -23.81 10.77 28.04
CA LEU A 38 -22.94 10.16 29.07
C LEU A 38 -21.52 10.71 29.07
N SER A 39 -21.14 11.47 28.03
CA SER A 39 -19.77 11.94 27.80
C SER A 39 -19.13 12.62 29.02
N GLY A 40 -19.83 13.57 29.65
CA GLY A 40 -19.31 14.29 30.82
C GLY A 40 -19.08 13.43 32.07
N VAL A 41 -19.88 12.37 32.26
CA VAL A 41 -19.69 11.42 33.37
C VAL A 41 -18.55 10.45 33.03
N ALA A 42 -18.50 10.01 31.77
CA ALA A 42 -17.48 9.10 31.28
C ALA A 42 -16.06 9.69 31.40
N THR A 43 -15.85 11.00 31.18
CA THR A 43 -14.51 11.61 31.27
C THR A 43 -13.84 11.48 32.65
N GLY A 44 -14.61 11.24 33.72
CA GLY A 44 -14.06 10.95 35.05
C GLY A 44 -13.62 9.50 35.24
N LEU A 45 -14.05 8.60 34.35
CA LEU A 45 -13.86 7.14 34.44
C LEU A 45 -12.87 6.63 33.39
N VAL A 46 -12.79 7.31 32.24
CA VAL A 46 -11.95 6.91 31.11
C VAL A 46 -11.04 8.05 30.65
N THR A 47 -9.78 7.72 30.38
CA THR A 47 -8.77 8.64 29.85
C THR A 47 -8.37 8.18 28.44
N GLY A 48 -8.60 9.02 27.42
CA GLY A 48 -8.31 8.73 26.02
C GLY A 48 -9.04 9.68 25.06
N GLU A 49 -8.97 9.42 23.74
CA GLU A 49 -9.68 10.20 22.72
C GLU A 49 -11.16 9.82 22.71
N MET A 50 -12.05 10.71 23.18
CA MET A 50 -13.50 10.44 23.23
C MET A 50 -14.22 10.95 21.99
N VAL A 51 -14.95 10.04 21.34
CA VAL A 51 -15.84 10.30 20.21
C VAL A 51 -17.27 10.04 20.65
N THR A 52 -18.13 11.05 20.56
CA THR A 52 -19.53 10.89 20.93
C THR A 52 -20.40 10.38 19.79
N TYR A 53 -21.47 9.65 20.14
CA TYR A 53 -22.53 9.24 19.21
C TYR A 53 -23.93 9.53 19.80
N GLU A 54 -24.91 9.79 18.94
CA GLU A 54 -26.26 10.20 19.38
C GLU A 54 -27.26 9.05 19.43
N ASN A 55 -27.51 8.39 18.29
CA ASN A 55 -28.61 7.44 18.16
C ASN A 55 -28.13 6.00 18.25
N ASP A 56 -27.31 5.59 17.28
CA ASP A 56 -26.82 4.23 17.17
C ASP A 56 -25.31 4.18 17.26
N LEU A 57 -24.83 3.02 17.73
CA LEU A 57 -23.41 2.75 17.82
C LEU A 57 -22.76 2.85 16.44
N PRO A 58 -21.58 3.48 16.36
CA PRO A 58 -20.77 3.43 15.15
C PRO A 58 -20.54 2.00 14.70
N ARG A 59 -20.66 1.76 13.39
CA ARG A 59 -20.34 0.48 12.80
C ARG A 59 -18.84 0.41 12.53
N PHE A 60 -18.23 -0.66 13.02
CA PHE A 60 -16.81 -0.92 12.82
C PHE A 60 -16.64 -1.93 11.70
N GLU A 61 -15.78 -1.59 10.74
CA GLU A 61 -15.33 -2.52 9.72
C GLU A 61 -13.79 -2.55 9.75
N ALA A 62 -13.21 -3.74 9.75
CA ALA A 62 -11.76 -3.93 9.82
C ALA A 62 -11.25 -4.73 8.62
N GLY A 63 -10.02 -4.44 8.19
CA GLY A 63 -9.40 -5.08 7.04
C GLY A 63 -9.71 -4.36 5.72
N ASP A 64 -9.93 -5.12 4.64
CA ASP A 64 -10.27 -4.58 3.32
C ASP A 64 -11.79 -4.54 3.13
N PHE A 65 -12.36 -3.33 3.16
CA PHE A 65 -13.79 -3.09 3.07
C PHE A 65 -14.14 -2.28 1.82
N SER A 66 -15.05 -2.82 1.00
CA SER A 66 -15.56 -2.15 -0.19
C SER A 66 -16.97 -1.63 0.03
N LEU A 67 -17.13 -0.31 -0.06
CA LEU A 67 -18.41 0.35 0.11
C LEU A 67 -19.20 0.28 -1.19
N THR A 68 -20.06 -0.72 -1.34
CA THR A 68 -20.84 -0.95 -2.56
C THR A 68 -22.24 -0.35 -2.48
N ASN A 69 -22.89 -0.16 -3.64
CA ASN A 69 -24.29 0.27 -3.71
C ASN A 69 -25.22 -0.71 -2.97
N ALA A 70 -25.02 -2.02 -3.14
CA ALA A 70 -25.81 -3.05 -2.46
C ALA A 70 -25.65 -2.95 -0.93
N PHE A 71 -24.43 -2.68 -0.46
CA PHE A 71 -24.19 -2.46 0.97
C PHE A 71 -24.95 -1.23 1.48
N LEU A 72 -24.84 -0.09 0.81
CA LEU A 72 -25.53 1.14 1.21
C LEU A 72 -27.07 0.98 1.21
N GLN A 73 -27.61 0.26 0.23
CA GLN A 73 -29.04 -0.03 0.14
C GLN A 73 -29.54 -0.95 1.26
N SER A 74 -28.67 -1.82 1.78
CA SER A 74 -29.02 -2.71 2.91
C SER A 74 -29.09 -2.00 4.26
N LEU A 75 -28.66 -0.73 4.34
CA LEU A 75 -28.74 0.05 5.57
C LEU A 75 -30.16 0.60 5.73
N ASP A 76 -30.86 0.12 6.76
CA ASP A 76 -32.22 0.58 7.11
C ASP A 76 -32.26 2.08 7.43
N GLN A 77 -31.18 2.59 8.03
CA GLN A 77 -31.05 3.97 8.49
C GLN A 77 -29.61 4.50 8.32
N PRO A 78 -29.43 5.82 8.23
CA PRO A 78 -28.10 6.43 8.12
C PRO A 78 -27.20 6.08 9.31
N GLN A 79 -25.94 5.73 9.06
CA GLN A 79 -25.03 5.20 10.08
C GLN A 79 -23.65 5.86 10.06
N GLN A 80 -23.03 5.95 11.23
CA GLN A 80 -21.62 6.34 11.40
C GLN A 80 -20.73 5.12 11.21
N PHE A 81 -19.62 5.29 10.47
CA PHE A 81 -18.66 4.23 10.19
C PHE A 81 -17.28 4.55 10.73
N VAL A 82 -16.63 3.54 11.27
CA VAL A 82 -15.22 3.54 11.64
C VAL A 82 -14.53 2.41 10.91
N ILE A 83 -13.64 2.75 9.99
CA ILE A 83 -12.89 1.80 9.17
C ILE A 83 -11.46 1.69 9.70
N LEU A 84 -11.05 0.48 10.05
CA LEU A 84 -9.71 0.14 10.50
C LEU A 84 -9.03 -0.70 9.40
N GLY A 85 -8.30 -0.05 8.49
CA GLY A 85 -7.67 -0.70 7.35
C GLY A 85 -7.93 0.02 6.02
N VAL A 86 -8.38 -0.72 5.01
CA VAL A 86 -8.56 -0.23 3.65
C VAL A 86 -10.03 -0.02 3.33
N LEU A 87 -10.41 1.21 2.97
CA LEU A 87 -11.73 1.55 2.45
C LEU A 87 -11.65 1.73 0.93
N ARG A 88 -12.47 0.99 0.17
CA ARG A 88 -12.52 1.09 -1.29
C ARG A 88 -13.85 1.61 -1.78
N PHE A 89 -13.82 2.66 -2.57
CA PHE A 89 -14.97 3.16 -3.31
C PHE A 89 -14.93 2.60 -4.73
N PRO A 90 -15.90 1.74 -5.11
CA PRO A 90 -16.09 1.38 -6.50
C PRO A 90 -16.35 2.62 -7.37
N GLU A 91 -15.92 2.60 -8.62
CA GLU A 91 -16.15 3.70 -9.58
C GLU A 91 -17.64 4.02 -9.74
N ASP A 92 -18.50 2.99 -9.70
CA ASP A 92 -19.95 3.07 -9.85
C ASP A 92 -20.70 3.34 -8.54
N LEU A 93 -20.01 3.68 -7.45
CA LEU A 93 -20.64 4.02 -6.18
C LEU A 93 -21.55 5.24 -6.33
N ASN A 94 -22.82 5.10 -5.95
CA ASN A 94 -23.80 6.16 -5.96
C ASN A 94 -23.50 7.14 -4.82
N MET A 95 -22.97 8.32 -5.18
CA MET A 95 -22.58 9.33 -4.21
C MET A 95 -23.76 10.05 -3.54
N GLU A 96 -24.94 10.07 -4.15
CA GLU A 96 -26.15 10.59 -3.49
C GLU A 96 -26.58 9.65 -2.36
N LEU A 97 -26.63 8.34 -2.63
CA LEU A 97 -26.94 7.33 -1.64
C LEU A 97 -25.87 7.28 -0.53
N PHE A 98 -24.59 7.46 -0.88
CA PHE A 98 -23.52 7.62 0.09
C PHE A 98 -23.78 8.79 1.04
N MET A 99 -24.17 9.95 0.49
CA MET A 99 -24.46 11.14 1.29
C MET A 99 -25.69 10.97 2.19
N GLU A 100 -26.70 10.22 1.73
CA GLU A 100 -27.89 9.89 2.50
C GLU A 100 -27.58 8.91 3.64
N LYS A 101 -26.87 7.81 3.35
CA LYS A 101 -26.73 6.66 4.24
C LYS A 101 -25.53 6.72 5.18
N ILE A 102 -24.50 7.51 4.87
CA ILE A 102 -23.34 7.66 5.74
C ILE A 102 -23.45 8.99 6.47
N THR A 103 -23.61 8.98 7.80
CA THR A 103 -23.69 10.24 8.57
C THR A 103 -22.31 10.84 8.82
N LYS A 104 -21.37 9.98 9.19
CA LYS A 104 -20.00 10.33 9.57
C LYS A 104 -19.08 9.14 9.29
N LEU A 105 -17.87 9.42 8.84
CA LEU A 105 -16.87 8.43 8.47
C LEU A 105 -15.55 8.72 9.18
N GLU A 106 -14.94 7.69 9.73
CA GLU A 106 -13.60 7.73 10.31
C GLU A 106 -12.81 6.61 9.65
N VAL A 107 -11.63 6.92 9.10
CA VAL A 107 -10.77 5.93 8.44
C VAL A 107 -9.39 6.00 9.05
N LYS A 108 -8.96 4.91 9.70
CA LYS A 108 -7.59 4.71 10.17
C LYS A 108 -6.93 3.70 9.24
N GLY A 109 -6.19 4.18 8.26
CA GLY A 109 -5.55 3.38 7.22
C GLY A 109 -5.60 4.06 5.86
N VAL A 110 -6.07 3.36 4.83
CA VAL A 110 -6.02 3.83 3.43
C VAL A 110 -7.43 3.93 2.87
N VAL A 111 -7.73 5.04 2.18
CA VAL A 111 -8.94 5.15 1.35
C VAL A 111 -8.56 5.22 -0.11
N SER A 112 -9.15 4.35 -0.93
CA SER A 112 -9.00 4.36 -2.38
C SER A 112 -10.32 4.77 -3.02
N LEU A 113 -10.30 5.89 -3.73
CA LEU A 113 -11.49 6.50 -4.35
C LEU A 113 -11.15 7.14 -5.69
N HIS A 114 -12.17 7.41 -6.50
CA HIS A 114 -12.02 8.11 -7.77
C HIS A 114 -12.11 9.63 -7.56
N GLU A 115 -11.40 10.41 -8.37
CA GLU A 115 -11.33 11.89 -8.27
C GLU A 115 -12.70 12.57 -8.11
N GLN A 116 -13.71 12.09 -8.82
CA GLN A 116 -15.08 12.64 -8.76
C GLN A 116 -15.76 12.42 -7.40
N GLN A 117 -15.31 11.45 -6.61
CA GLN A 117 -15.88 11.05 -5.33
C GLN A 117 -15.22 11.77 -4.14
N GLU A 118 -14.06 12.40 -4.36
CA GLU A 118 -13.23 13.00 -3.30
C GLU A 118 -13.98 14.07 -2.50
N SER A 119 -14.69 14.96 -3.20
CA SER A 119 -15.45 16.04 -2.56
C SER A 119 -16.57 15.53 -1.64
N PHE A 120 -17.16 14.37 -1.95
CA PHE A 120 -18.18 13.74 -1.11
C PHE A 120 -17.56 13.06 0.10
N PHE A 121 -16.41 12.38 -0.10
CA PHE A 121 -15.65 11.79 0.99
C PHE A 121 -15.26 12.84 2.04
N HIS A 122 -14.72 13.99 1.62
CA HIS A 122 -14.35 15.08 2.53
C HIS A 122 -15.52 15.64 3.34
N LYS A 123 -16.74 15.60 2.82
CA LYS A 123 -17.93 16.05 3.55
C LYS A 123 -18.35 15.10 4.67
N LYS A 124 -17.94 13.83 4.61
CA LYS A 124 -18.33 12.79 5.59
C LYS A 124 -17.19 12.39 6.50
N VAL A 125 -15.95 12.53 6.06
CA VAL A 125 -14.78 12.17 6.86
C VAL A 125 -14.58 13.15 8.02
N SER A 126 -14.39 12.61 9.21
CA SER A 126 -14.31 13.38 10.45
C SER A 126 -12.93 14.01 10.65
N SER A 127 -11.90 13.30 10.21
CA SER A 127 -10.50 13.67 10.31
C SER A 127 -9.71 12.86 9.28
N LEU A 128 -8.67 13.46 8.72
CA LEU A 128 -7.71 12.77 7.86
C LEU A 128 -6.49 12.26 8.64
N LEU A 129 -6.45 12.49 9.97
CA LEU A 129 -5.37 11.99 10.81
C LEU A 129 -5.35 10.45 10.77
N GLY A 130 -4.23 9.88 10.33
CA GLY A 130 -4.08 8.43 10.14
C GLY A 130 -4.78 7.88 8.90
N CYS A 131 -5.27 8.73 8.00
CA CYS A 131 -5.87 8.33 6.73
C CYS A 131 -4.97 8.73 5.55
N VAL A 132 -4.51 7.74 4.78
CA VAL A 132 -3.81 7.96 3.50
C VAL A 132 -4.84 7.90 2.38
N MET A 133 -4.98 8.99 1.63
CA MET A 133 -5.89 9.05 0.48
C MET A 133 -5.17 8.62 -0.81
N GLU A 134 -5.84 7.77 -1.57
CA GLU A 134 -5.39 7.28 -2.87
C GLU A 134 -6.45 7.57 -3.92
N VAL A 135 -6.28 8.71 -4.57
CA VAL A 135 -7.19 9.20 -5.59
C VAL A 135 -6.81 8.62 -6.95
N ILE A 136 -7.76 7.96 -7.59
CA ILE A 136 -7.67 7.47 -8.96
C ILE A 136 -8.16 8.60 -9.89
N PRO A 137 -7.31 9.16 -10.75
CA PRO A 137 -7.71 10.27 -11.61
C PRO A 137 -8.80 9.88 -12.61
N ALA A 138 -9.64 10.84 -12.99
CA ALA A 138 -10.75 10.60 -13.90
C ALA A 138 -10.29 10.11 -15.28
N GLY A 139 -11.00 9.10 -15.81
CA GLY A 139 -10.73 8.53 -17.13
C GLY A 139 -9.54 7.58 -17.19
N TYR A 140 -8.95 7.22 -16.05
CA TYR A 140 -7.88 6.22 -15.97
C TYR A 140 -8.44 4.81 -15.78
N GLN A 141 -7.95 3.88 -16.59
CA GLN A 141 -8.17 2.46 -16.40
C GLN A 141 -7.24 1.92 -15.30
N THR A 142 -7.84 1.34 -14.26
CA THR A 142 -7.07 0.75 -13.14
C THR A 142 -6.57 -0.65 -13.45
N LEU A 143 -5.27 -0.88 -13.25
CA LEU A 143 -4.62 -2.18 -13.41
C LEU A 143 -4.32 -2.80 -12.04
N LYS A 144 -4.81 -4.02 -11.83
CA LYS A 144 -4.68 -4.75 -10.55
C LYS A 144 -3.45 -5.65 -10.46
N LYS A 145 -2.80 -5.92 -11.59
CA LYS A 145 -1.67 -6.86 -11.73
C LYS A 145 -0.55 -6.22 -12.54
N THR A 146 0.65 -6.78 -12.40
CA THR A 146 1.81 -6.44 -13.22
C THR A 146 1.43 -6.52 -14.70
N LEU A 147 1.67 -5.44 -15.42
CA LEU A 147 1.31 -5.33 -16.83
C LEU A 147 2.54 -5.62 -17.68
N ARG A 148 2.57 -6.78 -18.33
CA ARG A 148 3.60 -7.09 -19.32
C ARG A 148 3.06 -6.92 -20.73
N LEU A 149 3.71 -6.10 -21.53
CA LEU A 149 3.34 -5.80 -22.91
C LEU A 149 4.43 -6.18 -23.89
N ASN A 150 4.00 -6.65 -25.06
CA ASN A 150 4.80 -6.81 -26.26
C ASN A 150 4.10 -6.11 -27.44
N GLY A 151 4.75 -6.11 -28.61
CA GLY A 151 4.25 -5.44 -29.82
C GLY A 151 2.87 -5.90 -30.30
N ARG A 152 2.39 -7.07 -29.86
CA ARG A 152 1.02 -7.55 -30.15
C ARG A 152 0.04 -7.10 -29.08
N SER A 153 0.36 -7.31 -27.80
CA SER A 153 -0.56 -7.06 -26.70
C SER A 153 -0.78 -5.58 -26.43
N ILE A 154 0.15 -4.70 -26.82
CA ILE A 154 0.00 -3.25 -26.67
C ILE A 154 -1.16 -2.71 -27.53
N ARG A 155 -1.44 -3.32 -28.68
CA ARG A 155 -2.49 -2.88 -29.63
C ARG A 155 -3.92 -2.99 -29.11
N ARG A 156 -4.12 -3.69 -27.99
CA ARG A 156 -5.44 -3.77 -27.34
C ARG A 156 -5.82 -2.45 -26.65
N PHE A 157 -4.83 -1.65 -26.30
CA PHE A 157 -5.03 -0.31 -25.76
C PHE A 157 -5.23 0.66 -26.94
N LYS A 158 -6.10 1.64 -26.73
CA LYS A 158 -6.51 2.60 -27.76
C LYS A 158 -6.50 3.98 -27.12
N CYS A 159 -5.32 4.62 -27.08
CA CYS A 159 -5.12 5.87 -26.37
C CYS A 159 -5.55 5.79 -24.88
N ALA A 160 -5.16 4.72 -24.20
CA ALA A 160 -5.59 4.43 -22.84
C ALA A 160 -4.79 5.27 -21.81
N LYS A 161 -5.48 5.74 -20.78
CA LYS A 161 -4.85 6.30 -19.57
C LYS A 161 -4.78 5.20 -18.51
N LEU A 162 -3.60 4.90 -17.99
CA LEU A 162 -3.37 3.76 -17.10
C LEU A 162 -3.07 4.21 -15.68
N TYR A 163 -3.82 3.70 -14.70
CA TYR A 163 -3.51 3.86 -13.28
C TYR A 163 -3.08 2.50 -12.70
N THR A 164 -1.92 2.45 -12.05
CA THR A 164 -1.43 1.20 -11.46
C THR A 164 -0.54 1.42 -10.25
N LYS A 165 -0.51 0.44 -9.35
CA LYS A 165 0.51 0.32 -8.29
C LYS A 165 1.40 -0.90 -8.47
N LYS A 166 1.22 -1.58 -9.60
CA LYS A 166 1.98 -2.75 -10.02
C LYS A 166 2.90 -2.36 -11.17
N PRO A 167 4.05 -3.04 -11.31
CA PRO A 167 5.01 -2.69 -12.35
C PRO A 167 4.42 -2.78 -13.75
N ILE A 168 4.96 -1.98 -14.66
CA ILE A 168 4.71 -2.08 -16.09
C ILE A 168 6.01 -2.55 -16.75
N ILE A 169 5.92 -3.57 -17.59
CA ILE A 169 7.05 -4.19 -18.26
C ILE A 169 6.78 -4.15 -19.76
N LEU A 170 7.60 -3.40 -20.49
CA LEU A 170 7.53 -3.27 -21.93
C LEU A 170 8.65 -4.09 -22.56
N ASP A 171 8.31 -4.88 -23.56
CA ASP A 171 9.26 -5.70 -24.31
C ASP A 171 9.86 -4.94 -25.51
N HIS A 172 11.03 -5.39 -25.99
CA HIS A 172 11.77 -4.85 -27.14
C HIS A 172 10.95 -4.76 -28.42
N SER A 173 9.94 -5.62 -28.56
CA SER A 173 9.07 -5.66 -29.74
C SER A 173 8.11 -4.46 -29.86
N ILE A 174 8.10 -3.53 -28.90
CA ILE A 174 7.25 -2.33 -28.92
C ILE A 174 8.01 -1.18 -29.57
N THR A 175 7.48 -0.67 -30.68
CA THR A 175 7.97 0.55 -31.34
C THR A 175 7.41 1.80 -30.66
N ARG A 176 8.08 2.95 -30.83
CA ARG A 176 7.62 4.25 -30.30
C ARG A 176 6.22 4.60 -30.76
N GLU A 177 5.93 4.40 -32.06
CA GLU A 177 4.64 4.72 -32.67
C GLU A 177 3.51 3.89 -32.07
N ALA A 178 3.70 2.56 -31.99
CA ALA A 178 2.76 1.65 -31.36
C ALA A 178 2.52 1.97 -29.87
N PHE A 179 3.52 2.51 -29.16
CA PHE A 179 3.35 2.96 -27.79
C PHE A 179 2.48 4.23 -27.73
N SER A 180 2.83 5.27 -28.48
CA SER A 180 2.09 6.54 -28.51
C SER A 180 0.64 6.40 -29.00
N GLU A 181 0.36 5.48 -29.91
CA GLU A 181 -1.03 5.19 -30.35
C GLU A 181 -1.83 4.45 -29.27
N ALA A 182 -1.16 3.63 -28.46
CA ALA A 182 -1.81 2.75 -27.50
C ALA A 182 -2.03 3.42 -26.15
N ILE A 183 -1.06 4.19 -25.65
CA ILE A 183 -1.03 4.72 -24.28
C ILE A 183 -0.91 6.25 -24.33
N ASP A 184 -1.89 6.93 -23.72
CA ASP A 184 -1.93 8.40 -23.63
C ASP A 184 -1.19 8.90 -22.38
N LYS A 185 -1.51 8.32 -21.23
CA LYS A 185 -0.93 8.70 -19.93
C LYS A 185 -0.74 7.50 -19.02
N ILE A 186 0.30 7.54 -18.21
CA ILE A 186 0.56 6.57 -17.15
C ILE A 186 0.65 7.31 -15.82
N HIS A 187 -0.15 6.86 -14.86
CA HIS A 187 -0.03 7.20 -13.45
C HIS A 187 0.32 5.93 -12.68
N THR A 188 1.57 5.79 -12.28
CA THR A 188 2.06 4.62 -11.56
C THR A 188 2.72 5.03 -10.24
N LYS A 189 2.52 4.21 -9.20
CA LYS A 189 3.28 4.27 -7.94
C LYS A 189 4.33 3.15 -7.85
N SER A 190 4.68 2.58 -8.99
CA SER A 190 5.65 1.50 -9.10
C SER A 190 6.51 1.69 -10.35
N ILE A 191 7.53 0.86 -10.49
CA ILE A 191 8.53 0.96 -11.55
C ILE A 191 7.95 0.65 -12.94
N ILE A 192 8.57 1.24 -13.96
CA ILE A 192 8.36 0.89 -15.36
C ILE A 192 9.68 0.35 -15.90
N ILE A 193 9.64 -0.85 -16.48
CA ILE A 193 10.80 -1.47 -17.15
C ILE A 193 10.55 -1.37 -18.64
N CYS A 194 11.44 -0.72 -19.39
CA CYS A 194 11.25 -0.51 -20.82
C CYS A 194 12.54 -0.60 -21.62
N PRO A 195 12.47 -0.87 -22.93
CA PRO A 195 13.62 -0.72 -23.81
C PRO A 195 14.16 0.72 -23.78
N GLU A 196 15.47 0.87 -23.93
CA GLU A 196 16.16 2.18 -23.95
C GLU A 196 15.52 3.15 -24.97
N HIS A 197 15.12 2.67 -26.15
CA HIS A 197 14.52 3.51 -27.19
C HIS A 197 13.11 4.04 -26.86
N LEU A 198 12.52 3.65 -25.73
CA LEU A 198 11.24 4.17 -25.24
C LEU A 198 11.39 5.08 -24.02
N GLU A 199 12.57 5.18 -23.42
CA GLU A 199 12.77 5.77 -22.09
C GLU A 199 12.22 7.21 -21.98
N ASP A 200 12.65 8.09 -22.89
CA ASP A 200 12.20 9.48 -22.99
C ASP A 200 10.67 9.59 -23.16
N LEU A 201 10.11 8.75 -24.03
CA LEU A 201 8.67 8.71 -24.29
C LEU A 201 7.88 8.26 -23.05
N ILE A 202 8.45 7.34 -22.25
CA ILE A 202 7.85 6.93 -20.99
C ILE A 202 7.83 8.10 -20.00
N TYR A 203 8.94 8.84 -19.88
CA TYR A 203 8.97 10.03 -19.02
C TYR A 203 7.95 11.10 -19.45
N GLU A 204 7.74 11.32 -20.75
CA GLU A 204 6.72 12.24 -21.26
C GLU A 204 5.27 11.77 -21.00
N THR A 205 5.08 10.45 -20.96
CA THR A 205 3.79 9.80 -20.75
C THR A 205 3.42 9.69 -19.27
N CYS A 206 4.42 9.60 -18.39
CA CYS A 206 4.27 9.57 -16.95
C CYS A 206 3.91 10.95 -16.40
N ASN A 207 2.90 10.99 -15.53
CA ASN A 207 2.49 12.23 -14.85
C ASN A 207 2.97 12.32 -13.38
N VAL A 208 3.72 11.33 -12.91
CA VAL A 208 4.28 11.28 -11.56
C VAL A 208 5.81 11.36 -11.66
N LEU A 209 6.39 12.41 -11.07
CA LEU A 209 7.83 12.66 -11.10
C LEU A 209 8.64 11.55 -10.39
N ASP A 210 8.07 10.95 -9.35
CA ASP A 210 8.74 9.92 -8.55
C ASP A 210 8.64 8.50 -9.17
N THR A 211 8.22 8.38 -10.43
CA THR A 211 8.19 7.08 -11.12
C THR A 211 9.58 6.71 -11.60
N GLU A 212 10.12 5.63 -11.07
CA GLU A 212 11.37 5.04 -11.57
C GLU A 212 11.14 4.31 -12.91
N VAL A 213 11.84 4.77 -13.94
CA VAL A 213 11.88 4.16 -15.27
C VAL A 213 13.24 3.48 -15.44
N ILE A 214 13.22 2.18 -15.68
CA ILE A 214 14.41 1.34 -15.78
C ILE A 214 14.58 0.94 -17.25
N PRO A 215 15.43 1.66 -18.01
CA PRO A 215 15.74 1.28 -19.37
C PRO A 215 16.56 -0.03 -19.39
N PHE A 216 16.38 -0.84 -20.43
CA PHE A 216 17.25 -1.98 -20.69
C PHE A 216 17.64 -2.07 -22.17
N VAL A 217 18.91 -2.44 -22.42
CA VAL A 217 19.46 -2.60 -23.77
C VAL A 217 19.30 -4.03 -24.26
N GLU A 218 19.68 -5.00 -23.42
CA GLU A 218 19.66 -6.41 -23.81
C GLU A 218 18.57 -7.18 -23.07
N SER A 219 18.96 -7.92 -22.03
CA SER A 219 18.08 -8.78 -21.24
C SER A 219 18.15 -8.39 -19.78
N PHE A 220 16.99 -8.43 -19.15
CA PHE A 220 16.85 -8.29 -17.72
C PHE A 220 16.17 -9.52 -17.15
N LEU A 221 16.34 -9.72 -15.85
CA LEU A 221 15.52 -10.63 -15.08
C LEU A 221 14.81 -9.86 -13.99
N PHE A 222 13.48 -9.94 -14.00
CA PHE A 222 12.62 -9.24 -13.05
C PHE A 222 12.07 -10.22 -12.02
N ILE A 223 12.40 -9.97 -10.75
CA ILE A 223 12.04 -10.83 -9.63
C ILE A 223 11.03 -10.11 -8.76
N GLU A 224 9.75 -10.51 -8.87
CA GLU A 224 8.65 -9.97 -8.06
C GLU A 224 8.37 -10.82 -6.80
N GLY A 225 8.72 -12.11 -6.84
CA GLY A 225 8.49 -13.07 -5.76
C GLY A 225 9.76 -13.41 -4.99
N GLU A 226 9.75 -14.57 -4.35
CA GLU A 226 10.91 -15.12 -3.65
C GLU A 226 11.65 -16.11 -4.56
N GLU A 227 12.95 -15.91 -4.72
CA GLU A 227 13.83 -16.80 -5.47
C GLU A 227 15.06 -17.19 -4.67
N HIS A 228 15.53 -18.42 -4.89
CA HIS A 228 16.75 -18.97 -4.30
C HIS A 228 17.72 -19.32 -5.42
N TRP A 229 18.91 -18.74 -5.36
CA TRP A 229 19.90 -18.81 -6.41
C TRP A 229 21.17 -19.49 -5.90
N SER A 230 21.53 -20.58 -6.56
CA SER A 230 22.77 -21.33 -6.39
C SER A 230 23.79 -20.94 -7.45
N GLU A 231 25.04 -21.37 -7.26
CA GLU A 231 26.11 -21.13 -8.24
C GLU A 231 25.78 -21.72 -9.61
N GLU A 232 25.14 -22.90 -9.63
CA GLU A 232 24.71 -23.57 -10.86
C GLU A 232 23.70 -22.72 -11.64
N GLN A 233 22.72 -22.13 -10.95
CA GLN A 233 21.70 -21.30 -11.60
C GLN A 233 22.30 -20.02 -12.22
N ILE A 234 23.25 -19.39 -11.53
CA ILE A 234 23.89 -18.16 -12.02
C ILE A 234 24.85 -18.48 -13.17
N SER A 235 25.61 -19.58 -13.05
CA SER A 235 26.54 -20.02 -14.09
C SER A 235 25.85 -20.46 -15.38
N ALA A 236 24.60 -20.91 -15.29
CA ALA A 236 23.77 -21.28 -16.44
C ALA A 236 23.27 -20.08 -17.26
N LEU A 237 23.48 -18.84 -16.80
CA LEU A 237 23.14 -17.66 -17.58
C LEU A 237 24.10 -17.51 -18.76
N ASP A 238 23.55 -17.58 -19.99
CA ASP A 238 24.35 -17.52 -21.22
C ASP A 238 25.20 -16.25 -21.34
N LYS A 239 24.70 -15.13 -20.80
CA LYS A 239 25.33 -13.81 -20.85
C LYS A 239 25.04 -13.02 -19.57
N PRO A 240 25.82 -11.95 -19.28
CA PRO A 240 25.52 -11.04 -18.18
C PRO A 240 24.10 -10.48 -18.30
N ILE A 241 23.37 -10.43 -17.18
CA ILE A 241 22.00 -9.92 -17.13
C ILE A 241 21.86 -8.73 -16.18
N ASN A 242 20.90 -7.85 -16.47
CA ASN A 242 20.46 -6.82 -15.55
C ASN A 242 19.43 -7.41 -14.58
N LEU A 243 19.73 -7.40 -13.29
CA LEU A 243 18.84 -7.92 -12.27
C LEU A 243 17.94 -6.79 -11.75
N ILE A 244 16.63 -7.01 -11.73
CA ILE A 244 15.66 -6.07 -11.17
C ILE A 244 14.90 -6.79 -10.06
N VAL A 245 15.25 -6.48 -8.81
CA VAL A 245 14.73 -7.18 -7.63
C VAL A 245 13.69 -6.33 -6.93
N LYS A 246 12.43 -6.75 -7.01
CA LYS A 246 11.32 -6.17 -6.25
C LYS A 246 10.82 -7.07 -5.12
N GLY A 247 10.98 -8.38 -5.27
CA GLY A 247 10.71 -9.38 -4.24
C GLY A 247 11.93 -9.68 -3.39
N LEU A 248 12.19 -10.97 -3.14
CA LEU A 248 13.32 -11.44 -2.33
C LEU A 248 14.20 -12.37 -3.17
N VAL A 249 15.51 -12.15 -3.18
CA VAL A 249 16.49 -13.08 -3.74
C VAL A 249 17.43 -13.54 -2.65
N THR A 250 17.51 -14.85 -2.43
CA THR A 250 18.47 -15.45 -1.52
C THR A 250 19.55 -16.18 -2.30
N PHE A 251 20.78 -15.70 -2.19
CA PHE A 251 21.96 -16.36 -2.74
C PHE A 251 22.47 -17.41 -1.77
N SER A 252 22.72 -18.60 -2.31
CA SER A 252 23.21 -19.77 -1.59
C SER A 252 24.71 -19.63 -1.27
N ASP A 253 25.17 -20.42 -0.30
CA ASP A 253 26.55 -20.35 0.24
C ASP A 253 27.63 -20.74 -0.77
N ASP A 254 27.25 -21.49 -1.80
CA ASP A 254 28.11 -21.95 -2.89
C ASP A 254 28.39 -20.86 -3.93
N VAL A 255 27.65 -19.75 -3.91
CA VAL A 255 27.80 -18.65 -4.86
C VAL A 255 29.15 -17.96 -4.69
N THR A 256 29.84 -17.70 -5.80
CA THR A 256 31.16 -17.05 -5.81
C THR A 256 31.11 -15.59 -6.27
N THR A 257 32.06 -14.78 -5.82
CA THR A 257 32.13 -13.36 -6.21
C THR A 257 32.47 -13.17 -7.68
N GLU A 258 33.22 -14.12 -8.24
CA GLU A 258 33.65 -14.20 -9.63
C GLU A 258 32.44 -14.41 -10.53
N THR A 259 31.64 -15.44 -10.25
CA THR A 259 30.42 -15.74 -11.01
C THR A 259 29.42 -14.59 -10.97
N LEU A 260 29.25 -13.92 -9.83
CA LEU A 260 28.39 -12.74 -9.75
C LEU A 260 28.86 -11.60 -10.67
N LYS A 261 30.17 -11.28 -10.65
CA LYS A 261 30.73 -10.23 -11.51
C LYS A 261 30.71 -10.58 -13.00
N GLU A 262 30.82 -11.86 -13.32
CA GLU A 262 30.79 -12.34 -14.70
C GLU A 262 29.37 -12.45 -15.28
N ARG A 263 28.36 -12.73 -14.43
CA ARG A 263 27.00 -13.07 -14.89
C ARG A 263 25.93 -12.04 -14.53
N ILE A 264 26.21 -11.13 -13.60
CA ILE A 264 25.31 -10.03 -13.25
C ILE A 264 25.99 -8.73 -13.66
N ALA A 265 25.41 -8.06 -14.64
CA ALA A 265 25.92 -6.78 -15.11
C ALA A 265 25.64 -5.68 -14.08
N GLU A 266 24.37 -5.56 -13.68
CA GLU A 266 23.87 -4.49 -12.81
C GLU A 266 22.67 -4.97 -12.01
N ILE A 267 22.43 -4.33 -10.86
CA ILE A 267 21.31 -4.62 -9.95
C ILE A 267 20.51 -3.34 -9.70
N ASN A 268 19.21 -3.40 -9.99
CA ASN A 268 18.22 -2.41 -9.58
C ASN A 268 17.39 -3.00 -8.43
N LEU A 269 17.65 -2.53 -7.21
CA LEU A 269 17.12 -3.10 -5.98
C LEU A 269 15.98 -2.25 -5.40
N PHE A 270 14.79 -2.85 -5.33
CA PHE A 270 13.57 -2.31 -4.72
C PHE A 270 13.00 -3.20 -3.61
N GLY A 271 13.41 -4.47 -3.58
CA GLY A 271 13.03 -5.46 -2.58
C GLY A 271 14.19 -5.81 -1.67
N GLU A 272 14.48 -7.09 -1.55
CA GLU A 272 15.50 -7.60 -0.63
C GLU A 272 16.44 -8.59 -1.31
N ILE A 273 17.73 -8.49 -1.00
CA ILE A 273 18.73 -9.52 -1.34
C ILE A 273 19.34 -10.06 -0.05
N ARG A 274 19.39 -11.39 0.07
CA ARG A 274 20.02 -12.11 1.18
C ARG A 274 21.19 -12.94 0.67
N ALA A 275 22.28 -12.96 1.43
CA ALA A 275 23.36 -13.92 1.25
C ALA A 275 23.96 -14.27 2.61
N THR A 276 24.49 -15.48 2.76
CA THR A 276 25.15 -15.93 4.01
C THR A 276 26.55 -15.37 4.20
N ASN A 277 27.18 -14.84 3.13
CA ASN A 277 28.58 -14.47 3.15
C ASN A 277 28.77 -12.97 2.90
N LYS A 278 29.42 -12.27 3.85
CA LYS A 278 29.74 -10.83 3.73
C LYS A 278 30.53 -10.44 2.48
N LYS A 279 31.36 -11.35 1.95
CA LYS A 279 32.08 -11.10 0.68
C LYS A 279 31.10 -11.02 -0.50
N ILE A 280 30.09 -11.89 -0.49
CA ILE A 280 29.03 -11.90 -1.50
C ILE A 280 28.17 -10.66 -1.39
N LEU A 281 27.78 -10.25 -0.17
CA LEU A 281 27.07 -8.99 0.05
C LEU A 281 27.86 -7.79 -0.50
N GLY A 282 29.17 -7.73 -0.24
CA GLY A 282 30.04 -6.67 -0.79
C GLY A 282 30.13 -6.69 -2.31
N ALA A 283 30.16 -7.87 -2.94
CA ALA A 283 30.12 -8.00 -4.39
C ALA A 283 28.78 -7.52 -4.97
N LEU A 284 27.66 -7.92 -4.38
CA LEU A 284 26.32 -7.48 -4.78
C LEU A 284 26.14 -5.98 -4.62
N GLN A 285 26.62 -5.39 -3.52
CA GLN A 285 26.61 -3.94 -3.30
C GLN A 285 27.36 -3.17 -4.38
N SER A 286 28.48 -3.72 -4.88
CA SER A 286 29.26 -3.08 -5.94
C SER A 286 28.58 -3.09 -7.31
N LEU A 287 27.53 -3.91 -7.48
CA LEU A 287 26.74 -4.03 -8.71
C LEU A 287 25.44 -3.21 -8.66
N LEU A 288 25.13 -2.54 -7.55
CA LEU A 288 23.93 -1.73 -7.40
C LEU A 288 24.00 -0.45 -8.24
N VAL A 289 22.95 -0.21 -9.03
CA VAL A 289 22.71 1.05 -9.75
C VAL A 289 21.61 1.84 -9.06
N ILE A 290 20.49 1.18 -8.76
CA ILE A 290 19.39 1.73 -7.97
C ILE A 290 19.31 0.97 -6.65
N ASN A 291 19.20 1.71 -5.53
CA ASN A 291 19.14 1.14 -4.20
C ASN A 291 18.01 1.76 -3.35
N HIS A 292 16.80 1.22 -3.54
CA HIS A 292 15.62 1.51 -2.72
C HIS A 292 15.20 0.34 -1.82
N GLY A 293 15.98 -0.75 -1.82
CA GLY A 293 15.71 -1.95 -1.04
C GLY A 293 16.79 -2.22 0.01
N GLU A 294 16.90 -3.48 0.41
CA GLU A 294 17.78 -3.91 1.50
C GLU A 294 18.66 -5.10 1.08
N ILE A 295 19.92 -5.08 1.55
CA ILE A 295 20.85 -6.20 1.41
C ILE A 295 21.21 -6.68 2.82
N LYS A 296 20.86 -7.93 3.16
CA LYS A 296 21.02 -8.50 4.51
C LYS A 296 21.82 -9.79 4.51
N GLU A 297 22.47 -10.07 5.64
CA GLU A 297 23.10 -11.36 5.89
C GLU A 297 22.02 -12.40 6.26
N THR A 298 22.08 -13.58 5.65
CA THR A 298 21.12 -14.65 5.96
C THR A 298 21.34 -15.12 7.39
N GLY A 299 20.31 -14.99 8.23
CA GLY A 299 20.41 -15.31 9.66
C GLY A 299 20.56 -14.09 10.56
N GLU A 300 20.65 -12.86 10.02
CA GLU A 300 20.15 -11.70 10.74
C GLU A 300 18.66 -11.94 10.95
N LYS A 301 18.30 -12.43 12.15
CA LYS A 301 16.94 -12.26 12.63
C LYS A 301 16.65 -10.78 12.43
N GLU A 302 15.56 -10.47 11.73
CA GLU A 302 14.92 -9.19 11.94
C GLU A 302 14.87 -9.04 13.46
N GLN A 303 15.64 -8.09 14.00
CA GLN A 303 15.10 -7.34 15.10
C GLN A 303 13.84 -6.75 14.46
N VAL A 304 12.76 -7.50 14.58
CA VAL A 304 11.44 -6.93 14.66
C VAL A 304 11.56 -6.09 15.91
N THR A 305 12.11 -4.88 15.74
CA THR A 305 11.61 -3.73 16.45
C THR A 305 10.15 -3.71 16.09
N TYR A 306 9.38 -4.50 16.84
CA TYR A 306 8.15 -3.97 17.38
C TYR A 306 8.55 -2.57 17.82
N LEU A 307 8.07 -1.56 17.11
CA LEU A 307 7.81 -0.27 17.70
C LEU A 307 6.72 -0.53 18.77
N ASP A 308 7.11 -1.28 19.80
CA ASP A 308 6.60 -1.11 21.12
C ASP A 308 7.01 0.32 21.47
N ASN A 309 6.08 1.24 21.27
CA ASN A 309 6.07 2.51 21.97
C ASN A 309 5.92 2.22 23.48
N ILE A 310 6.92 1.56 24.08
CA ILE A 310 7.04 1.32 25.49
C ILE A 310 8.26 2.12 25.95
N GLY A 311 7.99 3.35 26.36
CA GLY A 311 8.88 4.04 27.28
C GLY A 311 8.75 3.38 28.64
N GLU A 312 9.80 2.71 29.09
CA GLU A 312 9.90 2.27 30.48
C GLU A 312 10.33 3.47 31.33
N LEU A 313 9.44 3.92 32.22
CA LEU A 313 9.78 4.87 33.27
C LEU A 313 9.76 4.11 34.59
N SER A 314 10.96 3.75 35.06
CA SER A 314 11.17 3.09 36.35
C SER A 314 11.43 4.16 37.43
N LEU A 315 10.72 4.05 38.56
CA LEU A 315 10.96 4.79 39.81
C LEU A 315 11.93 4.03 40.70
#